data_AF-A0A662MC22-F1
#
_entry.id   AF-A0A662MC22-F1
#
_cell.length_a   1.000
_cell.length_b   1.000
_cell.length_c   1.000
_cell.angle_alpha   90.00
_cell.angle_beta   90.00
_cell.angle_gamma   90.00
#
_symmetry.space_group_name_H-M   'P 1'
#
loop_
_entity.id
_entity.type
_entity.pdbx_description
1 polymer ?
#
loop_
_entity_poly.entity_id
_entity_poly.type
_entity_poly.pdbx_seq_one_letter_code
_entity_poly.pdbx_strand_id
1 'polypeptide(L)'
;MTITVVAPKAILLTPVAQLLTYPGQVEVATRTCYKSEDRISEGSATRLIRGVIKRGHESVIEHCNVSYRFICSRAASHQIVRHRLCAFSQESMRYVDYGKKGFQVVVPPLILDDQAKLKEYMSFMEECYKKYISLRNSGMRPEDARFVLPQASKTELVMTANLREWRHVIKQRALNPHAQWEIRSLMKAVLYELSHYLPVFFEDLLEKKYD
;
A
#
# COMPACT_ATOMS: atom_id res chain seq x y z
N MET A 1 -24.50 -15.87 10.18
CA MET A 1 -23.68 -14.86 9.48
C MET A 1 -22.23 -15.29 9.59
N THR A 2 -21.56 -15.52 8.47
CA THR A 2 -20.21 -16.09 8.44
C THR A 2 -19.20 -14.99 8.16
N ILE A 3 -18.14 -14.90 8.96
CA ILE A 3 -17.00 -14.03 8.66
C ILE A 3 -16.11 -14.72 7.61
N THR A 4 -15.45 -13.94 6.75
CA THR A 4 -14.53 -14.49 5.74
C THR A 4 -13.10 -14.01 5.96
N VAL A 5 -12.14 -14.89 5.73
CA VAL A 5 -10.72 -14.53 5.77
C VAL A 5 -10.32 -13.96 4.42
N VAL A 6 -9.57 -12.85 4.43
CA VAL A 6 -9.00 -12.25 3.22
C VAL A 6 -7.49 -12.15 3.32
N ALA A 7 -6.81 -12.44 2.21
CA ALA A 7 -5.38 -12.21 2.09
C ALA A 7 -5.10 -10.72 1.81
N PRO A 8 -4.05 -10.13 2.41
CA PRO A 8 -3.61 -8.80 2.04
C PRO A 8 -3.22 -8.73 0.56
N LYS A 9 -3.59 -7.65 -0.12
CA LYS A 9 -3.32 -7.47 -1.55
C LYS A 9 -3.03 -6.01 -1.89
N ALA A 10 -2.05 -5.78 -2.76
CA ALA A 10 -1.83 -4.51 -3.44
C ALA A 10 -2.29 -4.64 -4.89
N ILE A 11 -3.01 -3.65 -5.40
CA ILE A 11 -3.55 -3.63 -6.75
C ILE A 11 -3.15 -2.29 -7.38
N LEU A 12 -2.32 -2.34 -8.42
CA LEU A 12 -1.97 -1.16 -9.20
C LEU A 12 -3.22 -0.56 -9.85
N LEU A 13 -3.45 0.73 -9.63
CA LEU A 13 -4.54 1.48 -10.25
C LEU A 13 -4.05 2.38 -11.39
N THR A 14 -2.81 2.85 -11.32
CA THR A 14 -2.22 3.65 -12.41
C THR A 14 -2.05 2.76 -13.65
N PRO A 15 -2.58 3.15 -14.82
CA PRO A 15 -2.42 2.36 -16.03
C PRO A 15 -0.95 2.11 -16.37
N VAL A 16 -0.61 0.88 -16.74
CA VAL A 16 0.78 0.51 -17.10
C VAL A 16 1.30 1.39 -18.25
N ALA A 17 0.44 1.68 -19.24
CA ALA A 17 0.78 2.58 -20.35
C ALA A 17 1.23 3.98 -19.87
N GLN A 18 0.65 4.49 -18.77
CA GLN A 18 1.07 5.74 -18.16
C GLN A 18 2.44 5.60 -17.46
N LEU A 19 2.70 4.49 -16.76
CA LEU A 19 4.00 4.26 -16.12
C LEU A 19 5.14 4.29 -17.14
N LEU A 20 4.93 3.69 -18.31
CA LEU A 20 5.96 3.61 -19.36
C LEU A 20 6.38 4.99 -19.93
N THR A 21 5.60 6.06 -19.69
CA THR A 21 5.97 7.42 -20.12
C THR A 21 6.84 8.16 -19.10
N TYR A 22 6.93 7.67 -17.85
CA TYR A 22 7.58 8.38 -16.75
C TYR A 22 9.06 8.68 -16.95
N PRO A 23 9.88 7.79 -17.56
CA PRO A 23 11.27 8.12 -17.83
C PRO A 23 11.43 9.40 -18.67
N GLY A 24 10.61 9.56 -19.72
CA GLY A 24 10.65 10.74 -20.58
C GLY A 24 10.16 12.00 -19.85
N GLN A 25 9.09 11.88 -19.06
CA GLN A 25 8.57 12.99 -18.26
C GLN A 25 9.60 13.51 -17.26
N VAL A 26 10.28 12.61 -16.54
CA VAL A 26 11.34 12.97 -15.58
C VAL A 26 12.55 13.56 -16.29
N GLU A 27 12.91 13.05 -17.47
CA GLU A 27 14.00 13.61 -18.26
C GLU A 27 13.74 15.07 -18.64
N VAL A 28 12.56 15.38 -19.17
CA VAL A 28 12.17 16.76 -19.51
C VAL A 28 12.22 17.66 -18.28
N ALA A 29 11.64 17.23 -17.16
CA ALA A 29 11.66 17.99 -15.91
C ALA A 29 13.09 18.26 -15.41
N THR A 30 13.95 17.23 -15.43
CA THR A 30 15.34 17.36 -14.96
C THR A 30 16.16 18.27 -15.87
N ARG A 31 15.97 18.19 -17.19
CA ARG A 31 16.73 18.98 -18.17
C ARG A 31 16.31 20.45 -18.17
N THR A 32 15.07 20.76 -17.78
CA THR A 32 14.57 22.13 -17.59
C THR A 32 15.44 22.90 -16.60
N CYS A 33 15.96 22.24 -15.56
CA CYS A 33 16.84 22.87 -14.55
C CYS A 33 18.14 23.42 -15.14
N TYR A 34 18.62 22.84 -16.25
CA TYR A 34 19.91 23.18 -16.87
C TYR A 34 19.76 23.67 -18.31
N LYS A 35 18.53 23.85 -18.81
CA LYS A 35 18.23 24.19 -20.21
C LYS A 35 18.98 23.31 -21.21
N SER A 36 18.87 21.99 -20.99
CA SER A 36 19.60 20.95 -21.73
C SER A 36 18.69 19.97 -22.45
N GLU A 37 17.51 20.43 -22.86
CA GLU A 37 16.47 19.67 -23.57
C GLU A 37 16.95 19.20 -24.97
N ASP A 38 17.91 19.91 -25.57
CA ASP A 38 18.61 19.55 -26.82
C ASP A 38 19.35 18.21 -26.73
N ARG A 39 19.64 17.73 -25.51
CA ARG A 39 20.35 16.48 -25.25
C ARG A 39 19.43 15.28 -25.01
N ILE A 40 18.13 15.41 -25.30
CA ILE A 40 17.18 14.28 -25.26
C ILE A 40 17.44 13.39 -26.48
N SER A 41 17.70 12.11 -26.22
CA SER A 41 17.99 11.12 -27.24
C SER A 41 17.51 9.74 -26.79
N GLU A 42 17.61 8.74 -27.65
CA GLU A 42 17.35 7.37 -27.23
C GLU A 42 18.25 6.95 -26.04
N GLY A 43 17.63 6.38 -25.01
CA GLY A 43 18.28 5.91 -23.79
C GLY A 43 18.83 7.00 -22.85
N SER A 44 18.69 8.29 -23.18
CA SER A 44 19.22 9.37 -22.32
C SER A 44 18.47 9.49 -21.00
N ALA A 45 17.14 9.33 -20.99
CA ALA A 45 16.32 9.27 -19.78
C ALA A 45 16.86 8.25 -18.78
N THR A 46 17.14 7.02 -19.24
CA THR A 46 17.61 5.94 -18.37
C THR A 46 18.94 6.28 -17.70
N ARG A 47 19.91 6.77 -18.49
CA ARG A 47 21.23 7.18 -17.96
C ARG A 47 21.10 8.32 -16.96
N LEU A 48 20.26 9.30 -17.27
CA LEU A 48 20.00 10.46 -16.41
C LEU A 48 19.36 10.01 -15.09
N ILE A 49 18.30 9.19 -15.13
CA ILE A 49 17.56 8.75 -13.95
C ILE A 49 18.44 7.92 -13.00
N ARG A 50 19.21 6.96 -13.54
CA ARG A 50 20.19 6.22 -12.72
C ARG A 50 21.20 7.16 -12.08
N GLY A 51 21.66 8.17 -12.82
CA GLY A 51 22.59 9.17 -12.34
C GLY A 51 22.02 10.03 -11.21
N VAL A 52 20.77 10.48 -11.29
CA VAL A 52 20.16 11.30 -10.22
C VAL A 52 19.86 10.47 -8.98
N ILE A 53 19.38 9.23 -9.12
CA ILE A 53 19.13 8.32 -8.01
C ILE A 53 20.46 8.00 -7.29
N LYS A 54 21.52 7.67 -8.03
CA LYS A 54 22.84 7.36 -7.45
C LYS A 54 23.42 8.53 -6.64
N ARG A 55 23.14 9.77 -7.04
CA ARG A 55 23.59 10.99 -6.35
C ARG A 55 22.65 11.46 -5.24
N GLY A 56 21.49 10.80 -5.07
CA GLY A 56 20.47 11.21 -4.10
C GLY A 56 19.65 12.43 -4.51
N HIS A 57 19.72 12.87 -5.77
CA HIS A 57 18.96 13.99 -6.30
C HIS A 57 17.53 13.54 -6.69
N GLU A 58 16.82 12.90 -5.75
CA GLU A 58 15.53 12.26 -6.01
C GLU A 58 14.35 13.24 -6.10
N SER A 59 14.56 14.56 -5.99
CA SER A 59 13.45 15.53 -6.15
C SER A 59 12.85 15.51 -7.56
N VAL A 60 13.66 15.22 -8.58
CA VAL A 60 13.20 15.23 -9.98
C VAL A 60 12.25 14.08 -10.32
N ILE A 61 12.21 13.02 -9.51
CA ILE A 61 11.28 11.90 -9.72
C ILE A 61 9.93 12.13 -9.01
N GLU A 62 9.76 13.26 -8.31
CA GLU A 62 8.49 13.64 -7.67
C GLU A 62 7.40 14.03 -8.68
N HIS A 63 7.76 14.31 -9.93
CA HIS A 63 6.82 14.71 -10.98
C HIS A 63 5.89 13.59 -11.47
N CYS A 64 6.15 12.34 -11.09
CA CYS A 64 5.39 11.18 -11.52
C CYS A 64 4.72 10.49 -10.31
N ASN A 65 3.42 10.25 -10.40
CA ASN A 65 2.60 9.69 -9.31
C ASN A 65 2.11 8.28 -9.62
N VAL A 66 2.09 7.40 -8.64
CA VAL A 66 1.50 6.05 -8.75
C VAL A 66 0.45 5.84 -7.68
N SER A 67 -0.65 5.20 -8.07
CA SER A 67 -1.79 4.88 -7.21
C SER A 67 -1.93 3.38 -7.06
N TYR A 68 -2.07 2.93 -5.82
CA TYR A 68 -2.36 1.56 -5.45
C TYR A 68 -3.62 1.48 -4.60
N ARG A 69 -4.43 0.44 -4.83
CA ARG A 69 -5.46 0.01 -3.87
C ARG A 69 -4.89 -1.12 -3.01
N PHE A 70 -4.93 -0.93 -1.70
CA PHE A 70 -4.58 -1.95 -0.73
C PHE A 70 -5.83 -2.54 -0.11
N ILE A 71 -5.90 -3.87 -0.07
CA ILE A 71 -6.83 -4.66 0.73
C ILE A 71 -6.01 -5.19 1.91
N CYS A 72 -6.34 -4.80 3.13
CA CYS A 72 -5.54 -5.11 4.32
C CYS A 72 -6.36 -5.01 5.61
N SER A 73 -5.75 -5.27 6.76
CA SER A 73 -6.35 -5.04 8.07
C SER A 73 -6.39 -3.56 8.45
N ARG A 74 -7.24 -3.20 9.42
CA ARG A 74 -7.20 -1.87 10.03
C ARG A 74 -5.84 -1.60 10.67
N ALA A 75 -5.21 -2.59 11.31
CA ALA A 75 -3.86 -2.48 11.88
C ALA A 75 -2.81 -2.08 10.84
N ALA A 76 -2.81 -2.71 9.66
CA ALA A 76 -1.89 -2.36 8.58
C ALA A 76 -2.21 -0.98 8.00
N SER A 77 -3.49 -0.67 7.76
CA SER A 77 -3.88 0.63 7.24
C SER A 77 -3.43 1.78 8.14
N HIS A 78 -3.48 1.60 9.47
CA HIS A 78 -3.06 2.59 10.45
C HIS A 78 -1.54 2.84 10.45
N GLN A 79 -0.75 1.92 9.88
CA GLN A 79 0.68 2.12 9.61
C GLN A 79 0.92 2.75 8.24
N ILE A 80 0.13 2.38 7.22
CA ILE A 80 0.22 2.93 5.86
C ILE A 80 -0.04 4.45 5.87
N VAL A 81 -1.11 4.89 6.54
CA VAL A 81 -1.52 6.31 6.57
C VAL A 81 -0.58 7.23 7.37
N ARG A 82 0.49 6.68 7.97
CA ARG A 82 1.54 7.48 8.65
C ARG A 82 2.52 8.10 7.67
N HIS A 83 2.53 7.65 6.41
CA HIS A 83 3.30 8.25 5.33
C HIS A 83 2.55 9.46 4.79
N ARG A 84 3.02 10.66 5.17
CA ARG A 84 2.25 11.91 5.04
C ARG A 84 2.27 12.53 3.65
N LEU A 85 3.30 12.24 2.85
CA LEU A 85 3.44 12.80 1.50
C LEU A 85 2.66 11.97 0.46
N CYS A 86 1.46 11.55 0.85
CA CYS A 86 0.59 10.65 0.12
C CYS A 86 -0.85 11.16 0.19
N ALA A 87 -1.66 10.82 -0.81
CA ALA A 87 -3.10 11.00 -0.78
C ALA A 87 -3.80 9.67 -0.48
N PHE A 88 -4.83 9.70 0.37
CA PHE A 88 -5.55 8.50 0.80
C PHE A 88 -7.07 8.63 0.62
N SER A 89 -7.69 7.56 0.12
CA SER A 89 -9.13 7.35 0.14
C SER A 89 -9.42 5.99 0.74
N GLN A 90 -10.02 5.95 1.93
CA GLN A 90 -10.19 4.71 2.71
C GLN A 90 -11.66 4.36 2.95
N GLU A 91 -11.96 3.07 2.89
CA GLU A 91 -13.24 2.49 3.29
C GLU A 91 -13.65 2.97 4.68
N SER A 92 -14.80 3.66 4.77
CA SER A 92 -15.28 4.22 6.03
C SER A 92 -16.24 3.29 6.75
N MET A 93 -15.86 2.87 7.95
CA MET A 93 -16.75 2.13 8.87
C MET A 93 -17.98 2.93 9.33
N ARG A 94 -18.06 4.23 9.01
CA ARG A 94 -19.25 5.05 9.31
C ARG A 94 -20.36 4.87 8.27
N TYR A 95 -19.99 4.51 7.03
CA TYR A 95 -20.92 4.47 5.89
C TYR A 95 -21.09 3.07 5.31
N VAL A 96 -20.10 2.20 5.44
CA VAL A 96 -20.17 0.83 4.91
C VAL A 96 -21.06 -0.03 5.81
N ASP A 97 -22.11 -0.60 5.22
CA ASP A 97 -23.01 -1.53 5.90
C ASP A 97 -22.43 -2.96 5.85
N TYR A 98 -21.67 -3.31 6.89
CA TYR A 98 -21.12 -4.65 7.07
C TYR A 98 -22.20 -5.72 7.31
N GLY A 99 -23.41 -5.36 7.74
CA GLY A 99 -24.51 -6.30 7.90
C GLY A 99 -24.99 -6.88 6.57
N LYS A 100 -24.95 -6.08 5.50
CA LYS A 100 -25.30 -6.49 4.13
C LYS A 100 -24.11 -7.00 3.33
N LYS A 101 -22.94 -6.36 3.48
CA LYS A 101 -21.74 -6.69 2.70
C LYS A 101 -20.91 -7.85 3.29
N GLY A 102 -21.28 -8.32 4.47
CA GLY A 102 -20.50 -9.28 5.22
C GLY A 102 -19.31 -8.62 5.92
N PHE A 103 -18.68 -9.40 6.80
CA PHE A 103 -17.52 -8.97 7.58
C PHE A 103 -16.33 -9.85 7.25
N GLN A 104 -15.19 -9.21 7.00
CA GLN A 104 -13.98 -9.89 6.57
C GLN A 104 -12.83 -9.52 7.49
N VAL A 105 -11.92 -10.45 7.70
CA VAL A 105 -10.76 -10.29 8.60
C VAL A 105 -9.48 -10.74 7.91
N VAL A 106 -8.37 -10.14 8.31
CA VAL A 106 -7.03 -10.61 7.94
C VAL A 106 -6.48 -11.44 9.10
N VAL A 107 -5.98 -12.63 8.78
CA VAL A 107 -5.41 -13.57 9.76
C VAL A 107 -3.88 -13.53 9.69
N PRO A 108 -3.16 -13.43 10.83
CA PRO A 108 -1.71 -13.54 10.85
C PRO A 108 -1.21 -14.88 10.32
N PRO A 109 -0.17 -14.92 9.45
CA PRO A 109 0.36 -16.16 8.90
C PRO A 109 0.79 -17.17 9.97
N LEU A 110 1.30 -16.68 11.10
CA LEU A 110 1.76 -17.50 12.23
C LEU A 110 0.70 -18.48 12.76
N ILE A 111 -0.58 -18.16 12.61
CA ILE A 111 -1.68 -18.98 13.15
C ILE A 111 -2.47 -19.72 12.06
N LEU A 112 -2.09 -19.61 10.78
CA LEU A 112 -2.83 -20.27 9.70
C LEU A 112 -2.75 -21.80 9.76
N ASP A 113 -1.60 -22.33 10.16
CA ASP A 113 -1.36 -23.78 10.24
C ASP A 113 -1.73 -24.38 11.61
N ASP A 114 -2.00 -23.54 12.62
CA ASP A 114 -2.40 -23.95 13.96
C ASP A 114 -3.93 -23.90 14.10
N GLN A 115 -4.58 -25.04 13.87
CA GLN A 115 -6.04 -25.15 13.87
C GLN A 115 -6.69 -24.70 15.19
N ALA A 116 -6.03 -24.93 16.33
CA ALA A 116 -6.57 -24.55 17.63
C ALA A 116 -6.55 -23.02 17.80
N LYS A 117 -5.40 -22.38 17.52
CA LYS A 117 -5.28 -20.92 17.58
C LYS A 117 -6.14 -20.23 16.54
N LEU A 118 -6.21 -20.78 15.32
CA LEU A 118 -7.07 -20.25 14.27
C LEU A 118 -8.54 -20.27 14.69
N LYS A 119 -9.01 -21.38 15.28
CA LYS A 119 -10.37 -21.51 15.78
C LYS A 119 -10.66 -20.52 16.92
N GLU A 120 -9.77 -20.40 17.89
CA GLU A 120 -9.90 -19.43 18.99
C GLU A 120 -10.00 -17.99 18.45
N TYR A 121 -9.08 -17.63 17.56
CA TYR A 121 -9.05 -16.33 16.90
C TYR A 121 -10.35 -16.03 16.15
N MET A 122 -10.80 -16.97 15.31
CA MET A 122 -12.01 -16.80 14.49
C MET A 122 -13.27 -16.73 15.35
N SER A 123 -13.35 -17.50 16.45
CA SER A 123 -14.47 -17.40 17.41
C SER A 123 -14.60 -15.99 17.96
N PHE A 124 -13.49 -15.39 18.40
CA PHE A 124 -13.49 -14.02 18.92
C PHE A 124 -13.88 -12.98 17.85
N MET A 125 -13.40 -13.15 16.60
CA MET A 125 -13.79 -12.28 15.49
C MET A 125 -15.29 -12.35 15.21
N GLU A 126 -15.89 -13.54 15.26
CA GLU A 126 -17.33 -13.74 15.11
C GLU A 126 -18.13 -13.10 16.24
N GLU A 127 -17.68 -13.20 17.49
CA GLU A 127 -18.31 -12.56 18.64
C GLU A 127 -18.35 -11.04 18.49
N CYS A 128 -17.24 -10.44 18.10
CA CYS A 128 -17.15 -9.00 17.84
C CYS A 128 -18.15 -8.58 16.75
N TYR A 129 -18.24 -9.36 15.66
CA TYR A 129 -19.16 -9.05 14.57
C TYR A 129 -20.64 -9.22 14.98
N LYS A 130 -20.98 -10.30 15.70
CA LYS A 130 -22.33 -10.51 16.26
C LYS A 130 -22.71 -9.36 17.19
N LYS A 131 -21.77 -8.89 18.03
CA LYS A 131 -21.98 -7.73 18.90
C LYS A 131 -22.22 -6.45 18.10
N TYR A 132 -21.42 -6.20 17.07
CA TYR A 132 -21.63 -5.06 16.16
C TYR A 132 -23.05 -5.07 15.56
N ILE A 133 -23.51 -6.20 15.01
CA ILE A 133 -24.85 -6.31 14.44
C ILE A 133 -25.94 -6.10 15.49
N SER A 134 -25.79 -6.67 16.68
CA SER A 134 -26.72 -6.45 17.80
C SER A 134 -26.84 -4.96 18.18
N LEU A 135 -25.70 -4.25 18.30
CA LEU A 135 -25.68 -2.81 18.58
C LEU A 135 -26.36 -2.01 17.46
N ARG A 136 -26.09 -2.34 16.19
CA ARG A 136 -26.74 -1.71 15.03
C ARG A 136 -28.26 -1.90 15.04
N ASN A 137 -28.72 -3.11 15.34
CA ASN A 137 -30.15 -3.43 15.42
C ASN A 137 -30.85 -2.73 16.60
N SER A 138 -30.12 -2.38 17.65
CA SER A 138 -30.64 -1.58 18.78
C SER A 138 -30.74 -0.07 18.50
N GLY A 139 -30.37 0.38 17.29
CA GLY A 139 -30.44 1.79 16.89
C GLY A 139 -29.15 2.58 17.06
N MET A 140 -28.07 1.97 17.58
CA MET A 140 -26.77 2.64 17.74
C MET A 140 -26.18 3.02 16.37
N ARG A 141 -25.70 4.26 16.22
CA ARG A 141 -25.13 4.77 14.96
C ARG A 141 -23.88 3.97 14.54
N PRO A 142 -23.59 3.83 13.23
CA PRO A 142 -22.47 3.00 12.77
C PRO A 142 -21.12 3.47 13.32
N GLU A 143 -20.95 4.79 13.47
CA GLU A 143 -19.72 5.39 13.97
C GLU A 143 -19.39 5.05 15.43
N ASP A 144 -20.41 4.72 16.22
CA ASP A 144 -20.28 4.32 17.63
C ASP A 144 -20.22 2.78 17.73
N ALA A 145 -21.12 2.07 17.03
CA ALA A 145 -21.19 0.61 17.06
C ALA A 145 -19.88 -0.06 16.60
N ARG A 146 -19.15 0.54 15.65
CA ARG A 146 -17.88 0.00 15.12
C ARG A 146 -16.77 -0.14 16.16
N PHE A 147 -16.88 0.48 17.34
CA PHE A 147 -15.83 0.42 18.36
C PHE A 147 -15.58 -1.00 18.89
N VAL A 148 -16.54 -1.92 18.74
CA VAL A 148 -16.34 -3.34 19.08
C VAL A 148 -15.63 -4.13 17.98
N LEU A 149 -15.42 -3.56 16.79
CA LEU A 149 -14.77 -4.25 15.69
C LEU A 149 -13.24 -4.31 15.89
N PRO A 150 -12.62 -5.48 15.71
CA PRO A 150 -11.20 -5.69 15.99
C PRO A 150 -10.29 -5.05 14.95
N GLN A 151 -9.03 -4.83 15.29
CA GLN A 151 -8.01 -4.29 14.37
C GLN A 151 -7.72 -5.21 13.16
N ALA A 152 -8.10 -6.49 13.26
CA ALA A 152 -8.04 -7.46 12.18
C ALA A 152 -9.08 -7.23 11.08
N SER A 153 -10.09 -6.37 11.32
CA SER A 153 -11.12 -6.03 10.35
C SER A 153 -10.49 -5.62 9.03
N LYS A 154 -10.95 -6.22 7.92
CA LYS A 154 -10.55 -5.81 6.57
C LYS A 154 -10.95 -4.35 6.34
N THR A 155 -10.07 -3.62 5.68
CA THR A 155 -10.33 -2.32 5.09
C THR A 155 -9.67 -2.25 3.71
N GLU A 156 -10.17 -1.35 2.87
CA GLU A 156 -9.55 -0.99 1.61
C GLU A 156 -9.14 0.47 1.65
N LEU A 157 -7.96 0.78 1.13
CA LEU A 157 -7.52 2.16 0.93
C LEU A 157 -6.80 2.31 -0.40
N VAL A 158 -7.13 3.38 -1.11
CA VAL A 158 -6.31 3.89 -2.21
C VAL A 158 -5.25 4.80 -1.62
N MET A 159 -4.00 4.60 -2.03
CA MET A 159 -2.86 5.45 -1.72
C MET A 159 -2.23 5.91 -3.02
N THR A 160 -2.08 7.21 -3.18
CA THR A 160 -1.34 7.82 -4.29
C THR A 160 -0.13 8.56 -3.74
N ALA A 161 1.04 8.32 -4.33
CA ALA A 161 2.27 9.00 -3.96
C ALA A 161 3.17 9.20 -5.20
N ASN A 162 4.10 10.14 -5.12
CA ASN A 162 5.11 10.31 -6.16
C ASN A 162 6.21 9.23 -6.07
N LEU A 163 7.04 9.08 -7.11
CA LEU A 163 8.06 8.01 -7.14
C LEU A 163 9.10 8.14 -6.02
N ARG A 164 9.46 9.36 -5.58
CA ARG A 164 10.36 9.56 -4.44
C ARG A 164 9.74 9.04 -3.16
N GLU A 165 8.48 9.37 -2.91
CA GLU A 165 7.76 8.90 -1.73
C GLU A 165 7.54 7.38 -1.76
N TRP A 166 7.23 6.80 -2.93
CA TRP A 166 7.18 5.33 -3.06
C TRP A 166 8.51 4.68 -2.70
N ARG A 167 9.65 5.22 -3.14
CA ARG A 167 10.98 4.74 -2.72
C ARG A 167 11.17 4.85 -1.21
N HIS A 168 10.74 5.96 -0.60
CA HIS A 168 10.81 6.14 0.86
C HIS A 168 9.98 5.08 1.61
N VAL A 169 8.70 4.92 1.23
CA VAL A 169 7.77 3.95 1.83
C VAL A 169 8.30 2.53 1.71
N ILE A 170 8.80 2.15 0.53
CA ILE A 170 9.38 0.83 0.27
C ILE A 170 10.58 0.57 1.19
N LYS A 171 11.51 1.52 1.30
CA LYS A 171 12.68 1.39 2.20
C LYS A 171 12.23 1.17 3.66
N GLN A 172 11.23 1.92 4.11
CA GLN A 172 10.73 1.85 5.49
C GLN A 172 9.89 0.61 5.79
N ARG A 173 9.22 0.04 4.80
CA ARG A 173 8.18 -0.98 5.03
C ARG A 173 8.45 -2.32 4.37
N ALA A 174 8.97 -2.35 3.13
CA ALA A 174 9.30 -3.60 2.45
C ALA A 174 10.66 -4.14 2.91
N LEU A 175 11.65 -3.25 2.94
CA LEU A 175 13.06 -3.58 3.13
C LEU A 175 13.44 -3.66 4.61
N ASN A 176 12.83 -2.83 5.47
CA ASN A 176 13.05 -2.86 6.91
C ASN A 176 12.57 -4.20 7.54
N PRO A 177 13.47 -4.99 8.17
CA PRO A 177 13.10 -6.25 8.80
C PRO A 177 12.15 -6.11 10.00
N HIS A 178 12.15 -4.96 10.66
CA HIS A 178 11.30 -4.67 11.82
C HIS A 178 9.89 -4.22 11.45
N ALA A 179 9.58 -4.04 10.17
CA ALA A 179 8.22 -3.73 9.74
C ALA A 179 7.31 -4.95 9.98
N GLN A 180 6.09 -4.70 10.50
CA GLN A 180 5.09 -5.73 10.74
C GLN A 180 4.81 -6.51 9.44
N TRP A 181 4.63 -7.83 9.56
CA TRP A 181 4.56 -8.77 8.44
C TRP A 181 3.60 -8.33 7.32
N GLU A 182 2.45 -7.75 7.67
CA GLU A 182 1.39 -7.40 6.72
C GLU A 182 1.76 -6.21 5.85
N ILE A 183 2.14 -5.08 6.46
CA ILE A 183 2.60 -3.91 5.68
C ILE A 183 3.89 -4.25 4.92
N ARG A 184 4.73 -5.13 5.48
CA ARG A 184 5.94 -5.59 4.81
C ARG A 184 5.65 -6.41 3.56
N SER A 185 4.70 -7.35 3.62
CA SER A 185 4.31 -8.15 2.45
C SER A 185 3.65 -7.29 1.36
N LEU A 186 2.76 -6.37 1.74
CA LEU A 186 2.13 -5.42 0.81
C LEU A 186 3.17 -4.56 0.08
N MET A 187 4.13 -3.99 0.80
CA MET A 187 5.13 -3.10 0.21
C MET A 187 6.21 -3.86 -0.57
N LYS A 188 6.48 -5.13 -0.22
CA LYS A 188 7.30 -6.02 -1.07
C LYS A 188 6.61 -6.29 -2.41
N ALA A 189 5.31 -6.57 -2.41
CA ALA A 189 4.56 -6.76 -3.65
C ALA A 189 4.60 -5.50 -4.53
N VAL A 190 4.42 -4.31 -3.94
CA VAL A 190 4.59 -3.03 -4.64
C VAL A 190 6.01 -2.87 -5.21
N LEU A 191 7.05 -3.17 -4.43
CA LEU A 191 8.44 -3.10 -4.91
C LEU A 191 8.66 -4.01 -6.12
N TYR A 192 8.22 -5.27 -6.07
CA TYR A 192 8.40 -6.20 -7.20
C TYR A 192 7.70 -5.70 -8.47
N GLU A 193 6.45 -5.25 -8.34
CA GLU A 193 5.67 -4.78 -9.49
C GLU A 193 6.22 -3.46 -10.06
N LEU A 194 6.59 -2.50 -9.21
CA LEU A 194 7.22 -1.25 -9.65
C LEU A 194 8.60 -1.46 -10.24
N SER A 195 9.40 -2.40 -9.73
CA SER A 195 10.70 -2.74 -10.34
C SER A 195 10.53 -3.40 -11.70
N HIS A 196 9.41 -4.09 -11.94
CA HIS A 196 9.10 -4.65 -13.25
C HIS A 196 8.69 -3.57 -14.26
N TYR A 197 7.78 -2.68 -13.91
CA TYR A 197 7.27 -1.65 -14.84
C TYR A 197 8.13 -0.39 -14.93
N LEU A 198 8.87 -0.07 -13.87
CA LEU A 198 9.70 1.13 -13.72
C LEU A 198 11.12 0.77 -13.23
N PRO A 199 11.85 -0.14 -13.92
CA PRO A 199 13.11 -0.69 -13.41
C PRO A 199 14.13 0.39 -13.07
N VAL A 200 14.30 1.38 -13.94
CA VAL A 200 15.26 2.49 -13.73
C VAL A 200 15.01 3.28 -12.43
N PHE A 201 13.79 3.23 -11.88
CA PHE A 201 13.41 3.94 -10.65
C PHE A 201 13.48 3.07 -9.40
N PHE A 202 13.51 1.74 -9.49
CA PHE A 202 13.34 0.84 -8.33
C PHE A 202 14.28 -0.38 -8.31
N GLU A 203 14.94 -0.73 -9.41
CA GLU A 203 15.83 -1.91 -9.49
C GLU A 203 16.94 -1.90 -8.43
N ASP A 204 17.47 -0.72 -8.11
CA ASP A 204 18.50 -0.53 -7.07
C ASP A 204 18.05 -0.91 -5.66
N LEU A 205 16.73 -1.01 -5.42
CA LEU A 205 16.16 -1.42 -4.14
C LEU A 205 16.03 -2.94 -4.02
N LEU A 206 16.03 -3.69 -5.13
CA LEU A 206 16.05 -5.16 -5.12
C LEU A 206 17.44 -5.71 -4.80
N GLU A 207 18.49 -5.02 -5.25
CA GLU A 207 19.89 -5.43 -5.07
C GLU A 207 20.40 -5.21 -3.64
N LYS A 208 19.76 -4.31 -2.89
CA LYS A 208 20.14 -4.02 -1.51
C LYS A 208 19.68 -5.14 -0.58
N LYS A 209 20.63 -5.92 -0.08
CA LYS A 209 20.44 -6.70 1.14
C LYS A 209 20.41 -5.72 2.31
N TYR A 210 19.27 -5.65 2.98
CA TYR A 210 19.17 -5.01 4.28
C TYR A 210 19.38 -6.11 5.30
N ASP A 211 20.58 -6.13 5.88
CA ASP A 211 20.93 -6.97 7.04
C ASP A 211 20.16 -6.52 8.29
#